data_AF-A0A922WPR8-F1
#
_entry.id   AF-A0A922WPR8-F1
#
_cell.length_a   1.000
_cell.length_b   1.000
_cell.length_c   1.000
_cell.angle_alpha   90.00
_cell.angle_beta   90.00
_cell.angle_gamma   90.00
#
_symmetry.space_group_name_H-M   'P 1'
#
loop_
_entity.id
_entity.type
_entity.pdbx_description
1 polymer ?
#
loop_
_entity_poly.entity_id
_entity_poly.type
_entity_poly.pdbx_seq_one_letter_code
_entity_poly.pdbx_strand_id
1 'polypeptide(L)'
;MGYNLSVPQVRKRLFEIAEETNNEELVYLANELFQKQMKKKAKAKSDELTPELAEEIREYLLANPELHNQDVANVFNVNIGRVTDALQHKI
;
A
#
# COMPACT_ATOMS: atom_id res chain seq x y z
N MET A 1 7.07 -30.38 10.05
CA MET A 1 7.31 -29.70 8.76
C MET A 1 6.01 -29.02 8.38
N GLY A 2 5.94 -27.69 8.44
CA GLY A 2 4.74 -26.94 8.05
C GLY A 2 4.78 -26.64 6.56
N TYR A 3 3.66 -26.78 5.87
CA TYR A 3 3.54 -26.36 4.48
C TYR A 3 3.38 -24.84 4.44
N ASN A 4 4.23 -24.15 3.67
CA ASN A 4 4.14 -22.69 3.47
C ASN A 4 3.35 -22.40 2.19
N LEU A 5 2.05 -22.68 2.21
CA LEU A 5 1.15 -22.48 1.08
C LEU A 5 0.33 -21.21 1.28
N SER A 6 0.20 -20.41 0.23
CA SER A 6 -0.76 -19.31 0.20
C SER A 6 -2.20 -19.84 0.20
N VAL A 7 -3.16 -19.04 0.69
CA VAL A 7 -4.59 -19.40 0.71
C VAL A 7 -5.11 -19.87 -0.66
N PRO A 8 -4.75 -19.23 -1.81
CA PRO A 8 -5.12 -19.74 -3.13
C PRO A 8 -4.57 -21.13 -3.45
N GLN A 9 -3.33 -21.43 -3.04
CA GLN A 9 -2.71 -22.74 -3.25
C GLN A 9 -3.37 -23.81 -2.39
N VAL A 10 -3.69 -23.50 -1.13
CA VAL A 10 -4.45 -24.41 -0.24
C VAL A 10 -5.81 -24.72 -0.85
N ARG A 11 -6.53 -23.70 -1.34
CA ARG A 11 -7.83 -23.88 -1.99
C ARG A 11 -7.74 -24.80 -3.21
N LYS A 12 -6.75 -24.58 -4.08
CA LYS A 12 -6.53 -25.43 -5.25
C LYS A 12 -6.30 -26.89 -4.82
N ARG A 13 -5.46 -27.10 -3.80
CA ARG A 13 -5.17 -28.45 -3.32
C ARG A 13 -6.41 -29.13 -2.72
N LEU A 14 -7.28 -28.38 -2.04
CA LEU A 14 -8.56 -28.92 -1.54
C LEU A 14 -9.48 -29.37 -2.67
N PHE A 15 -9.58 -28.63 -3.77
CA PHE A 15 -10.37 -29.07 -4.93
C PHE A 15 -9.78 -30.31 -5.59
N GLU A 16 -8.46 -30.39 -5.78
CA GLU A 16 -7.80 -31.58 -6.34
C GLU A 16 -8.12 -32.83 -5.51
N ILE A 17 -8.01 -32.73 -4.18
CA ILE A 17 -8.34 -33.85 -3.28
C ILE A 17 -9.83 -34.16 -3.31
N ALA A 18 -10.69 -33.15 -3.39
CA ALA A 18 -12.14 -33.33 -3.47
C ALA A 18 -12.55 -34.12 -4.73
N GLU A 19 -11.95 -33.82 -5.89
CA GLU A 19 -12.18 -34.56 -7.13
C GLU A 19 -11.64 -35.98 -7.06
N GLU A 20 -10.43 -36.17 -6.52
CA GLU A 20 -9.82 -37.50 -6.34
C GLU A 20 -10.64 -38.41 -5.39
N THR A 21 -11.27 -37.83 -4.37
CA THR A 21 -11.98 -38.57 -3.32
C THR A 21 -13.50 -38.49 -3.42
N ASN A 22 -14.02 -37.75 -4.40
CA ASN A 22 -15.44 -37.42 -4.54
C ASN A 22 -16.07 -36.90 -3.23
N ASN A 23 -15.35 -36.02 -2.52
CA ASN A 23 -15.73 -35.52 -1.21
C ASN A 23 -16.27 -34.08 -1.30
N GLU A 24 -17.59 -33.94 -1.16
CA GLU A 24 -18.29 -32.65 -1.21
C GLU A 24 -17.94 -31.70 -0.04
N GLU A 25 -17.53 -32.22 1.12
CA GLU A 25 -17.12 -31.41 2.27
C GLU A 25 -15.86 -30.59 1.94
N LEU A 26 -14.93 -31.17 1.19
CA LEU A 26 -13.72 -30.47 0.76
C LEU A 26 -14.02 -29.37 -0.26
N VAL A 27 -15.02 -29.58 -1.13
CA VAL A 27 -15.53 -28.55 -2.04
C VAL A 27 -16.12 -27.37 -1.24
N TYR A 28 -16.91 -27.67 -0.22
CA TYR A 28 -17.48 -26.65 0.67
C TYR A 28 -16.38 -25.83 1.37
N LEU A 29 -15.42 -26.50 2.01
CA LEU A 29 -14.31 -25.83 2.70
C LEU A 29 -13.44 -24.98 1.75
N ALA A 30 -13.20 -25.46 0.53
CA ALA A 30 -12.47 -24.70 -0.49
C ALA A 30 -13.19 -23.40 -0.86
N ASN A 31 -14.52 -23.43 -0.94
CA ASN A 31 -15.33 -22.24 -1.23
C ASN A 31 -15.33 -21.23 -0.08
N GLU A 32 -15.33 -21.67 1.17
CA GLU A 32 -15.27 -20.79 2.35
C GLU A 32 -13.94 -20.00 2.46
N LEU A 33 -12.86 -20.49 1.83
CA LEU A 33 -11.57 -19.79 1.78
C LEU A 33 -11.55 -18.58 0.84
N PHE A 34 -12.67 -18.20 0.22
CA PHE A 34 -12.73 -17.04 -0.66
C PHE A 34 -12.41 -15.76 0.12
N GLN A 35 -11.28 -15.12 -0.19
CA GLN A 35 -10.99 -13.80 0.35
C GLN A 35 -12.03 -12.81 -0.22
N LYS A 36 -12.72 -12.09 0.67
CA LYS A 36 -13.42 -10.86 0.27
C LYS A 36 -12.38 -9.96 -0.40
N GLN A 37 -12.59 -9.65 -1.69
CA GLN A 37 -11.75 -8.68 -2.38
C GLN A 37 -11.73 -7.40 -1.55
N MET A 38 -10.53 -6.96 -1.18
CA MET A 38 -10.34 -5.67 -0.53
C MET A 38 -10.97 -4.61 -1.43
N LYS A 39 -11.91 -3.84 -0.88
CA LYS A 39 -12.50 -2.71 -1.59
C LYS A 39 -11.37 -1.80 -2.07
N LYS A 40 -11.47 -1.32 -3.31
CA LYS A 40 -10.48 -0.41 -3.91
C LYS A 40 -10.18 0.72 -2.92
N LYS A 41 -8.90 1.04 -2.72
CA LYS A 41 -8.47 2.17 -1.88
C LYS A 41 -9.20 3.43 -2.33
N ALA A 42 -9.60 4.26 -1.37
CA ALA A 42 -10.16 5.57 -1.67
C ALA A 42 -9.19 6.35 -2.57
N LYS A 43 -9.73 7.14 -3.51
CA LYS A 43 -8.93 8.06 -4.29
C LYS A 43 -8.20 9.01 -3.33
N ALA A 44 -6.95 9.33 -3.63
CA ALA A 44 -6.21 10.33 -2.87
C ALA A 44 -7.01 11.63 -2.85
N LYS A 45 -7.28 12.15 -1.65
CA LYS A 45 -8.09 13.37 -1.43
C LYS A 45 -7.23 14.62 -1.27
N SER A 46 -5.93 14.47 -1.06
CA SER A 46 -5.03 15.61 -0.89
C SER A 46 -4.82 16.30 -2.24
N ASP A 47 -5.01 17.61 -2.25
CA ASP A 47 -4.59 18.47 -3.35
C ASP A 47 -3.10 18.22 -3.65
N GLU A 48 -2.74 18.27 -4.93
CA GLU A 48 -1.36 18.15 -5.41
C GLU A 48 -0.54 19.32 -4.85
N LEU A 49 0.74 19.06 -4.60
CA LEU A 49 1.66 20.11 -4.16
C LEU A 49 1.77 21.10 -5.32
N THR A 50 1.55 22.40 -5.09
CA THR A 50 1.74 23.39 -6.15
C THR A 50 3.23 23.49 -6.49
N PRO A 51 3.59 23.75 -7.76
CA PRO A 51 4.99 23.95 -8.15
C PRO A 51 5.69 25.04 -7.33
N GLU A 52 4.97 26.13 -7.05
CA GLU A 52 5.43 27.26 -6.25
C GLU A 52 5.81 26.82 -4.82
N LEU A 53 4.92 26.06 -4.15
CA LEU A 53 5.18 25.54 -2.81
C LEU A 53 6.31 24.50 -2.80
N ALA A 54 6.46 23.72 -3.88
CA ALA A 54 7.57 22.79 -4.03
C ALA A 54 8.92 23.52 -4.13
N GLU A 55 8.97 24.65 -4.84
CA GLU A 55 10.17 25.50 -4.92
C GLU A 55 10.50 26.13 -3.56
N GLU A 56 9.52 26.68 -2.85
CA GLU A 56 9.72 27.24 -1.51
C GLU A 56 10.28 26.20 -0.52
N ILE A 57 9.75 24.97 -0.53
CA ILE A 57 10.24 23.87 0.31
C ILE A 57 11.70 23.52 -0.03
N ARG A 58 12.07 23.52 -1.33
CA ARG A 58 13.45 23.24 -1.76
C ARG A 58 14.41 24.33 -1.31
N GLU A 59 14.06 25.59 -1.50
CA GLU A 59 14.88 26.72 -1.05
C GLU A 59 15.07 26.68 0.47
N TYR A 60 14.00 26.36 1.22
CA TYR A 60 14.06 26.23 2.67
C TYR A 60 14.98 25.09 3.14
N LEU A 61 14.95 23.94 2.46
CA LEU A 61 15.84 22.81 2.73
C LEU A 61 17.30 23.09 2.34
N LEU A 62 17.53 23.83 1.25
CA LEU A 62 18.87 24.28 0.85
C LEU A 62 19.46 25.25 1.88
N ALA A 63 18.65 26.14 2.43
CA ALA A 63 19.04 27.06 3.49
C ALA A 63 19.26 26.37 4.84
N ASN A 64 18.64 25.20 5.05
CA ASN A 64 18.67 24.47 6.32
C ASN A 64 18.94 22.97 6.12
N PRO A 65 20.15 22.58 5.69
CA PRO A 65 20.46 21.20 5.29
C PRO A 65 20.42 20.18 6.43
N GLU A 66 20.45 20.63 7.69
CA GLU A 66 20.38 19.78 8.88
C GLU A 66 18.95 19.57 9.40
N LEU A 67 17.95 20.30 8.87
CA LEU A 67 16.57 20.15 9.31
C LEU A 67 16.00 18.80 8.86
N HIS A 68 15.27 18.16 9.76
CA HIS A 68 14.57 16.94 9.44
C HIS A 68 13.35 17.25 8.55
N ASN A 69 13.04 16.37 7.58
CA ASN A 69 11.88 16.56 6.69
C ASN A 69 10.55 16.72 7.43
N GLN A 70 10.45 16.16 8.64
CA GLN A 70 9.28 16.33 9.51
C GLN A 70 9.15 17.78 10.02
N ASP A 71 10.26 18.44 10.32
CA ASP A 71 10.25 19.82 10.81
C ASP A 71 9.87 20.77 9.68
N VAL A 72 10.38 20.52 8.46
CA VAL A 72 9.98 21.25 7.26
C VAL A 72 8.49 21.03 6.95
N ALA A 73 8.00 19.79 7.09
CA ALA A 73 6.58 19.48 6.92
C ALA A 73 5.69 20.29 7.88
N ASN A 74 6.14 20.48 9.12
CA ASN A 74 5.44 21.28 10.13
C ASN A 74 5.45 22.77 9.77
N VAL A 75 6.58 23.31 9.27
CA VAL A 75 6.71 24.72 8.86
C VAL A 75 5.76 25.06 7.71
N PHE A 76 5.69 24.20 6.70
CA PHE A 76 4.83 24.40 5.52
C PHE A 76 3.41 23.83 5.70
N ASN A 77 3.11 23.25 6.86
CA ASN A 77 1.83 22.60 7.18
C ASN A 77 1.40 21.57 6.10
N VAL A 78 2.37 20.77 5.62
CA VAL A 78 2.17 19.71 4.62
C VAL A 78 2.46 18.34 5.20
N ASN A 79 2.05 17.28 4.52
CA ASN A 79 2.47 15.93 4.87
C ASN A 79 3.96 15.72 4.52
N ILE A 80 4.72 15.01 5.37
CA ILE A 80 6.13 14.68 5.12
C ILE A 80 6.39 14.01 3.76
N GLY A 81 5.42 13.24 3.26
CA GLY A 81 5.48 12.67 1.91
C GLY A 81 5.59 13.74 0.82
N ARG A 82 4.91 14.88 1.00
CA ARG A 82 4.96 16.02 0.07
C ARG A 82 6.32 16.72 0.06
N VAL A 83 6.98 16.79 1.22
CA VAL A 83 8.37 17.30 1.31
C VAL A 83 9.32 16.39 0.51
N THR A 84 9.10 15.08 0.60
CA THR A 84 9.88 14.10 -0.18
C THR A 84 9.58 14.20 -1.68
N ASP A 85 8.31 14.40 -2.05
CA ASP A 85 7.89 14.59 -3.44
C ASP A 85 8.51 15.87 -4.04
N ALA A 86 8.54 16.97 -3.26
CA ALA A 86 9.20 18.22 -3.63
C ALA A 86 10.69 17.99 -3.94
N LEU A 87 11.41 17.27 -3.07
CA LEU A 87 12.82 16.90 -3.28
C LEU A 87 13.01 16.03 -4.54
N GLN A 88 12.09 15.10 -4.80
CA GLN A 88 12.16 14.17 -5.93
C GLN A 88 11.66 14.76 -7.26
N HIS A 89 11.26 16.04 -7.29
CA HIS A 89 10.67 16.68 -8.47
C HIS A 89 9.41 15.97 -9.00
N LYS A 90 8.65 15.35 -8.09
CA LYS A 90 7.35 14.75 -8.37
C LYS A 90 6.27 15.75 -7.98
N ILE A 91 5.99 16.68 -8.89
CA ILE A 91 4.93 17.68 -8.76
C ILE A 91 3.77 17.25 -9.63
#